data_AF-A0A2R7QWR1-F1
#
_entry.id   AF-A0A2R7QWR1-F1
#
_cell.length_a   1.000
_cell.length_b   1.000
_cell.length_c   1.000
_cell.angle_alpha   90.00
_cell.angle_beta   90.00
_cell.angle_gamma   90.00
#
_symmetry.space_group_name_H-M   'P 1'
#
loop_
_entity.id
_entity.type
_entity.pdbx_description
1 polymer ?
#
loop_
_entity_poly.entity_id
_entity_poly.type
_entity_poly.pdbx_seq_one_letter_code
_entity_poly.pdbx_strand_id
1 'polypeptide(L)'
;MFSFSGTPESSLPSLFGNAGDARGVAVVLESADGQRIGADGSNSERGASVAGQRARLPLRAAYWRLAGQATGVGSVAATAIVTLRYE
;
A
#
# COMPACT_ATOMS: atom_id res chain seq x y z
N MET A 1 -3.84 -1.21 16.83
CA MET A 1 -3.01 -0.73 15.71
C MET A 1 -3.01 -1.71 14.54
N PHE A 2 -3.04 -1.21 13.31
CA PHE A 2 -2.76 -1.95 12.08
C PHE A 2 -1.41 -1.48 11.53
N SER A 3 -0.46 -2.38 11.35
CA SER A 3 0.86 -2.08 10.77
C SER A 3 1.00 -2.83 9.44
N PHE A 4 1.44 -2.13 8.40
CA PHE A 4 1.50 -2.62 7.03
C PHE A 4 2.94 -2.78 6.55
N SER A 5 3.19 -3.80 5.74
CA SER A 5 4.48 -3.97 5.05
C SER A 5 4.28 -4.66 3.70
N GLY A 6 5.29 -4.58 2.84
CA GLY A 6 5.29 -5.27 1.56
C GLY A 6 6.64 -5.16 0.87
N THR A 7 6.69 -5.52 -0.41
CA THR A 7 7.87 -5.29 -1.24
C THR A 7 7.86 -3.85 -1.77
N PRO A 8 8.85 -3.02 -1.42
CA PRO A 8 8.93 -1.64 -1.92
C PRO A 8 9.20 -1.59 -3.43
N GLU A 9 8.62 -0.60 -4.10
CA GLU A 9 9.02 -0.24 -5.46
C GLU A 9 10.44 0.34 -5.45
N SER A 10 11.33 -0.22 -6.26
CA SER A 10 12.76 0.11 -6.31
C SER A 10 13.05 1.61 -6.51
N SER A 11 12.25 2.28 -7.35
CA SER A 11 12.44 3.69 -7.71
C SER A 11 11.72 4.66 -6.78
N LEU A 12 10.73 4.18 -6.00
CA LEU A 12 9.96 4.97 -5.05
C LEU A 12 9.47 4.08 -3.89
N PRO A 13 10.32 3.79 -2.88
CA PRO A 13 10.09 2.75 -1.87
C PRO A 13 8.81 2.90 -1.03
N SER A 14 8.26 4.10 -0.94
CA SER A 14 6.94 4.32 -0.31
C SER A 14 5.78 3.63 -1.04
N LEU A 15 5.96 3.17 -2.28
CA LEU A 15 4.96 2.42 -3.04
C LEU A 15 5.19 0.91 -2.97
N PHE A 16 4.14 0.13 -3.17
CA PHE A 16 4.24 -1.31 -3.32
C PHE A 16 4.68 -1.65 -4.75
N GLY A 17 5.77 -2.40 -4.87
CA GLY A 17 6.32 -2.83 -6.16
C GLY A 17 5.38 -3.76 -6.91
N ASN A 18 5.34 -3.62 -8.24
CA ASN A 18 4.60 -4.54 -9.10
C ASN A 18 5.39 -5.84 -9.33
N ALA A 19 4.83 -6.98 -8.93
CA ALA A 19 5.36 -8.32 -9.20
C ALA A 19 4.77 -8.97 -10.46
N GLY A 20 3.82 -8.30 -11.13
CA GLY A 20 3.31 -8.68 -12.45
C GLY A 20 4.25 -8.26 -13.58
N ASP A 21 3.76 -8.33 -14.82
CA ASP A 21 4.52 -8.04 -16.03
C ASP A 21 4.25 -6.66 -16.65
N ALA A 22 3.30 -5.89 -16.12
CA ALA A 22 3.11 -4.49 -16.49
C ALA A 22 4.34 -3.65 -16.09
N ARG A 23 4.77 -2.78 -16.99
CA ARG A 23 5.94 -1.91 -16.79
C ARG A 23 5.52 -0.49 -16.41
N GLY A 24 6.38 0.23 -15.68
CA GLY A 24 6.20 1.65 -15.38
C GLY A 24 5.04 1.97 -14.42
N VAL A 25 4.56 0.98 -13.68
CA VAL A 25 3.44 1.10 -12.74
C VAL A 25 3.77 0.39 -11.44
N ALA A 26 3.39 1.01 -10.33
CA ALA A 26 3.41 0.46 -8.98
C ALA A 26 2.01 0.58 -8.35
N VAL A 27 1.87 0.12 -7.11
CA VAL A 27 0.62 0.23 -6.35
C VAL A 27 0.80 1.19 -5.17
N VAL A 28 -0.13 2.14 -5.04
CA VAL A 28 -0.25 2.94 -3.82
C VAL A 28 -1.37 2.37 -2.96
N LEU A 29 -1.10 2.24 -1.66
CA LEU A 29 -2.09 1.94 -0.64
C LEU A 29 -2.29 3.20 0.22
N GLU A 30 -3.53 3.56 0.50
CA GLU A 30 -3.89 4.77 1.25
C GLU A 30 -4.97 4.45 2.29
N SER A 31 -4.95 5.17 3.40
CA SER A 31 -6.06 5.21 4.36
C SER A 31 -7.14 6.19 3.91
N ALA A 32 -8.29 6.17 4.61
CA ALA A 32 -9.44 7.02 4.31
C ALA A 32 -9.15 8.53 4.34
N ASP A 33 -8.12 8.97 5.07
CA ASP A 33 -7.63 10.35 5.14
C ASP A 33 -6.74 10.76 3.95
N GLY A 34 -6.55 9.87 2.98
CA GLY A 34 -5.70 10.09 1.80
C GLY A 34 -4.20 9.96 2.09
N GLN A 35 -3.81 9.54 3.29
CA GLN A 35 -2.40 9.35 3.62
C GLN A 35 -1.90 8.00 3.08
N ARG A 36 -0.79 8.03 2.32
CA ARG A 36 -0.10 6.83 1.83
C ARG A 36 0.37 5.95 2.98
N ILE A 37 0.21 4.66 2.82
CA ILE A 37 0.78 3.61 3.66
C ILE A 37 2.02 3.09 2.94
N GLY A 38 3.20 3.30 3.50
CA GLY A 38 4.47 2.97 2.86
C GLY A 38 4.78 1.47 2.90
N ALA A 39 5.14 0.90 1.75
CA ALA A 39 5.59 -0.49 1.65
C ALA A 39 6.94 -0.73 2.34
N ASP A 40 7.77 0.32 2.42
CA ASP A 40 9.07 0.38 3.10
C ASP A 40 8.99 0.54 4.62
N GLY A 41 7.78 0.52 5.19
CA GLY A 41 7.55 0.74 6.62
C GLY A 41 7.38 2.21 7.00
N SER A 42 7.59 3.16 6.08
CA SER A 42 7.30 4.58 6.34
C SER A 42 5.79 4.83 6.40
N ASN A 43 5.33 5.64 7.37
CA ASN A 43 3.91 5.95 7.56
C ASN A 43 2.99 4.70 7.49
N SER A 44 3.46 3.58 8.03
CA SER A 44 2.88 2.25 7.78
C SER A 44 1.87 1.82 8.83
N GLU A 45 1.53 2.68 9.80
CA GLU A 45 0.65 2.35 10.91
C GLU A 45 -0.65 3.14 10.88
N ARG A 46 -1.76 2.49 11.20
CA ARG A 46 -3.07 3.14 11.32
C ARG A 46 -3.81 2.64 12.55
N GLY A 47 -4.31 3.61 13.34
CA GLY A 47 -5.24 3.34 14.42
C GLY A 47 -6.68 3.25 13.91
N ALA A 48 -7.49 2.41 14.54
CA ALA A 48 -8.94 2.46 14.40
C ALA A 48 -9.58 2.14 15.75
N SER A 49 -10.50 3.00 16.19
CA SER A 49 -11.24 2.78 17.42
C SER A 49 -12.24 1.62 17.24
N VAL A 50 -12.43 0.84 18.30
CA VAL A 50 -13.48 -0.19 18.35
C VAL A 50 -14.82 0.51 18.55
N ALA A 51 -15.78 0.23 17.66
CA ALA A 51 -17.16 0.66 17.79
C ALA A 51 -18.07 -0.57 17.86
N GLY A 52 -18.73 -0.77 19.01
CA GLY A 52 -19.45 -2.00 19.31
C GLY A 52 -18.49 -3.19 19.40
N GLN A 53 -18.63 -4.15 18.48
CA GLN A 53 -17.83 -5.39 18.47
C GLN A 53 -16.73 -5.40 17.39
N ARG A 54 -16.45 -4.27 16.73
CA ARG A 54 -15.47 -4.23 15.63
C ARG A 54 -14.75 -2.88 15.51
N ALA A 55 -13.50 -2.92 15.09
CA ALA A 55 -12.80 -1.78 14.50
C ALA A 55 -12.78 -1.92 12.98
N ARG A 56 -12.88 -0.80 12.25
CA ARG A 56 -12.83 -0.77 10.78
C ARG A 56 -11.80 0.24 10.32
N LEU A 57 -10.93 -0.18 9.41
CA LEU A 57 -9.95 0.68 8.74
C LEU A 57 -10.23 0.66 7.23
N PRO A 58 -10.86 1.70 6.66
CA PRO A 58 -11.06 1.79 5.22
C PRO A 58 -9.73 2.06 4.52
N LEU A 59 -9.48 1.31 3.45
CA LEU A 59 -8.27 1.41 2.63
C LEU A 59 -8.65 1.66 1.16
N ARG A 60 -7.73 2.28 0.43
CA ARG A 60 -7.80 2.45 -1.03
C ARG A 60 -6.51 1.92 -1.64
N ALA A 61 -6.64 1.22 -2.75
CA ALA A 61 -5.52 0.81 -3.58
C ALA A 61 -5.70 1.44 -4.97
N ALA A 62 -4.61 1.96 -5.53
CA ALA A 62 -4.62 2.55 -6.87
C ALA A 62 -3.30 2.27 -7.60
N TYR A 63 -3.34 2.37 -8.93
CA TYR A 63 -2.14 2.36 -9.75
C TYR A 63 -1.40 3.68 -9.63
N TRP A 64 -0.07 3.61 -9.60
CA TRP A 64 0.80 4.77 -9.63
C TRP A 64 1.77 4.65 -10.81
N ARG A 65 1.72 5.61 -11.73
CA ARG A 65 2.67 5.67 -12.85
C ARG A 65 4.03 6.13 -12.35
N LEU A 66 5.08 5.38 -12.65
CA LEU A 66 6.44 5.71 -12.25
C LEU A 66 7.03 6.75 -13.20
N ALA A 67 7.55 7.84 -12.63
CA ALA A 67 8.14 8.93 -13.40
C ALA A 67 9.39 8.45 -14.13
N GLY A 68 9.56 8.87 -15.39
CA GLY A 68 10.71 8.48 -16.20
C GLY A 68 10.68 7.03 -16.72
N GLN A 69 9.63 6.26 -16.45
CA GLN A 69 9.46 4.90 -16.97
C GLN A 69 8.33 4.83 -18.00
N ALA A 70 8.57 4.09 -19.09
CA ALA A 70 7.54 3.79 -20.06
C ALA A 70 6.51 2.81 -19.45
N THR A 71 5.22 3.14 -19.58
CA THR A 71 4.15 2.24 -19.15
C THR A 71 3.90 1.17 -20.19
N GLY A 72 3.75 -0.08 -19.76
CA GLY A 72 3.41 -1.22 -20.62
C GLY A 72 2.18 -1.95 -20.12
N VAL A 73 1.40 -2.50 -21.06
CA VAL A 73 0.26 -3.38 -20.75
C VAL A 73 0.74 -4.65 -20.06
N GLY A 74 -0.09 -5.18 -19.16
CA GLY A 74 0.19 -6.41 -18.43
C GLY A 74 -0.61 -6.48 -17.14
N SER A 75 -0.29 -7.48 -16.34
CA SER A 75 -0.78 -7.68 -14.99
C SER A 75 -0.06 -6.79 -13.98
N VAL A 76 -0.81 -6.36 -12.97
CA VAL A 76 -0.28 -5.70 -11.78
C VAL A 76 -0.63 -6.54 -10.57
N ALA A 77 0.37 -6.94 -9.81
CA ALA A 77 0.22 -7.73 -8.59
C ALA A 77 1.11 -7.15 -7.49
N ALA A 78 0.53 -6.90 -6.31
CA ALA A 78 1.24 -6.43 -5.14
C ALA A 78 0.68 -7.10 -3.88
N THR A 79 1.57 -7.41 -2.93
CA THR A 79 1.20 -8.04 -1.66
C THR A 79 1.46 -7.05 -0.53
N ALA A 80 0.43 -6.82 0.29
CA ALA A 80 0.55 -6.10 1.55
C ALA A 80 0.27 -7.07 2.70
N ILE A 81 1.19 -7.15 3.66
CA ILE A 81 1.02 -7.87 4.92
C ILE A 81 0.49 -6.88 5.95
N VAL A 82 -0.54 -7.26 6.68
CA VAL A 82 -1.12 -6.45 7.76
C VAL A 82 -0.97 -7.20 9.07
N THR A 83 -0.22 -6.62 10.01
CA THR A 83 -0.08 -7.12 11.37
C THR A 83 -0.96 -6.29 12.29
N LEU A 84 -1.78 -6.96 13.08
CA LEU A 84 -2.71 -6.29 14.01
C LEU A 84 -2.22 -6.47 15.44
N ARG A 85 -2.16 -5.36 16.16
CA ARG A 85 -1.97 -5.34 17.61
C ARG A 85 -3.22 -4.76 18.26
N TYR A 86 -3.80 -5.49 19.20
CA TYR A 86 -4.90 -4.98 20.02
C TYR A 86 -4.34 -4.42 21.32
N GLU A 87 -4.70 -3.18 21.64
CA GLU A 87 -4.30 -2.45 22.85
C GLU A 87 -5.41 -1.51 23.29
#